data_AF-A0A4U0WYK7-F1
#
_entry.id   AF-A0A4U0WYK7-F1
#
_cell.length_a   1.000
_cell.length_b   1.000
_cell.length_c   1.000
_cell.angle_alpha   90.00
_cell.angle_beta   90.00
_cell.angle_gamma   90.00
#
_symmetry.space_group_name_H-M   'P 1'
#
loop_
_entity.id
_entity.type
_entity.pdbx_description
1 polymer ?
#
loop_
_entity_poly.entity_id
_entity_poly.type
_entity_poly.pdbx_seq_one_letter_code
_entity_poly.pdbx_strand_id
1 'polypeptide(L)'
;MAASSLVSKSAYRHGEYVAKYGVFPLGEEQKKIEKEDVQESAPINILSQHTRNFHMKHKVTYSFCAQMLQDLDEQPVDDIGVEWDPKKYPFEQIATIEFEPQDSWLPEFRVWWDDRITVNSWHGLKVHQPLGSTNRLRRVVYAESRKLRLRVNGYKDYVEPASLKEVPVPIPAPQFDLPHQPAVPSVAVAS
;
A
#
# COMPACT_ATOMS: atom_id res chain seq x y z
N MET A 1 -1.12 -11.79 -5.56
CA MET A 1 -2.30 -11.68 -6.45
C MET A 1 -3.53 -11.81 -5.59
N ALA A 2 -4.42 -10.81 -5.55
CA ALA A 2 -5.72 -10.66 -4.84
C ALA A 2 -5.97 -11.36 -3.46
N ALA A 3 -5.46 -12.56 -3.22
CA ALA A 3 -5.46 -13.33 -1.99
C ALA A 3 -4.10 -13.41 -1.28
N SER A 4 -3.13 -12.55 -1.63
CA SER A 4 -1.84 -12.55 -0.93
C SER A 4 -1.86 -11.67 0.30
N SER A 5 -1.33 -12.17 1.42
CA SER A 5 -1.01 -11.38 2.60
C SER A 5 0.26 -10.55 2.38
N LEU A 6 0.28 -9.30 2.83
CA LEU A 6 1.44 -8.41 2.72
C LEU A 6 1.75 -7.78 4.08
N VAL A 7 3.03 -7.57 4.36
CA VAL A 7 3.49 -6.97 5.61
C VAL A 7 4.51 -5.88 5.35
N SER A 8 4.51 -4.83 6.17
CA SER A 8 5.42 -3.69 6.01
C SER A 8 6.89 -4.04 6.26
N LYS A 9 7.14 -5.14 7.00
CA LYS A 9 8.42 -5.65 7.56
C LYS A 9 9.16 -4.69 8.49
N SER A 10 9.20 -3.40 8.14
CA SER A 10 9.74 -2.31 8.95
C SER A 10 8.67 -1.66 9.83
N ALA A 11 9.11 -1.05 10.94
CA ALA A 11 8.22 -0.42 11.92
C ALA A 11 8.03 1.09 11.67
N TYR A 12 6.92 1.62 12.16
CA TYR A 12 6.50 3.01 12.03
C TYR A 12 6.04 3.53 13.39
N ARG A 13 6.38 4.77 13.72
CA ARG A 13 5.94 5.47 14.93
C ARG A 13 4.65 6.21 14.69
N HIS A 14 3.74 6.16 15.66
CA HIS A 14 2.45 6.85 15.72
C HIS A 14 2.30 7.50 17.09
N GLY A 15 2.84 8.72 17.25
CA GLY A 15 2.92 9.36 18.56
C GLY A 15 3.76 8.53 19.53
N GLU A 16 3.14 8.05 20.61
CA GLU A 16 3.77 7.20 21.63
C GLU A 16 3.88 5.73 21.22
N TYR A 17 3.16 5.32 20.17
CA TYR A 17 3.10 3.93 19.73
C TYR A 17 4.06 3.65 18.58
N VAL A 18 4.48 2.39 18.47
CA VAL A 18 5.24 1.87 17.32
C VAL A 18 4.60 0.57 16.86
N ALA A 19 4.47 0.38 15.55
CA ALA A 19 3.87 -0.82 14.98
C ALA A 19 4.49 -1.23 13.64
N LYS A 20 4.36 -2.51 13.30
CA LYS A 20 4.42 -3.03 11.93
C LYS A 20 3.00 -3.19 11.40
N TYR A 21 2.84 -3.14 10.08
CA TYR A 21 1.53 -3.28 9.42
C TYR A 21 1.42 -4.56 8.63
N GLY A 22 0.21 -5.10 8.58
CA GLY A 22 -0.16 -6.24 7.75
C GLY A 22 -1.49 -6.00 7.04
N VAL A 23 -1.62 -6.53 5.84
CA VAL A 23 -2.91 -6.70 5.16
C VAL A 23 -3.13 -8.18 4.87
N PHE A 24 -4.29 -8.69 5.27
CA PHE A 24 -4.65 -10.11 5.17
C PHE A 24 -5.97 -10.26 4.41
N PRO A 25 -6.06 -11.17 3.42
CA PRO A 25 -7.27 -11.36 2.63
C PRO A 25 -8.47 -11.73 3.50
N LEU A 26 -9.60 -11.06 3.30
CA LEU A 26 -10.84 -11.31 4.04
C LEU A 26 -11.92 -11.94 3.16
N GLY A 27 -12.00 -11.55 1.88
CA GLY A 27 -13.07 -11.94 0.97
C GLY A 27 -13.11 -13.44 0.66
N GLU A 28 -14.32 -13.99 0.53
CA GLU A 28 -14.53 -15.41 0.25
C GLU A 28 -13.92 -15.85 -1.09
N GLU A 29 -14.12 -15.05 -2.14
CA GLU A 29 -13.53 -15.33 -3.46
C GLU A 29 -12.00 -15.27 -3.43
N GLN A 30 -11.40 -14.41 -2.60
CA GLN A 30 -9.95 -14.38 -2.42
C GLN A 30 -9.47 -15.68 -1.78
N LYS A 31 -10.13 -16.15 -0.72
CA LYS A 31 -9.75 -17.39 -0.02
C LYS A 31 -9.81 -18.63 -0.93
N LYS A 32 -10.70 -18.65 -1.92
CA LYS A 32 -10.79 -19.75 -2.89
C LYS A 32 -9.52 -19.88 -3.75
N ILE A 33 -8.88 -18.76 -4.07
CA ILE A 33 -7.68 -18.72 -4.93
C ILE A 33 -6.36 -18.66 -4.15
N GLU A 34 -6.40 -18.65 -2.81
CA GLU A 34 -5.21 -18.47 -1.96
C GLU A 34 -4.15 -19.56 -2.19
N LYS A 35 -4.59 -20.77 -2.54
CA LYS A 35 -3.74 -21.95 -2.77
C LYS A 35 -3.54 -22.28 -4.25
N GLU A 36 -3.90 -21.36 -5.14
CA GLU A 36 -3.67 -21.57 -6.57
C GLU A 36 -2.20 -21.32 -6.93
N ASP A 37 -1.59 -22.35 -7.51
CA ASP A 37 -0.22 -22.28 -7.99
C ASP A 37 -0.16 -21.87 -9.47
N VAL A 38 0.80 -21.02 -9.78
CA VAL A 38 1.12 -20.64 -11.16
C VAL A 38 2.16 -21.60 -11.72
N GLN A 39 1.87 -22.18 -12.87
CA GLN A 39 2.78 -23.09 -13.55
C GLN A 39 4.04 -22.34 -14.02
N GLU A 40 5.20 -22.99 -13.94
CA GLU A 40 6.48 -22.39 -14.36
C GLU A 40 6.49 -22.03 -15.86
N SER A 41 5.75 -22.79 -16.68
CA SER A 41 5.59 -22.55 -18.11
C SER A 41 4.63 -21.41 -18.45
N ALA A 42 4.02 -20.77 -17.45
CA ALA A 42 3.04 -19.70 -17.68
C ALA A 42 3.69 -18.46 -18.32
N PRO A 43 2.91 -17.65 -19.07
CA PRO A 43 3.41 -16.41 -19.64
C PRO A 43 3.96 -15.45 -18.58
N ILE A 44 4.97 -14.64 -18.95
CA ILE A 44 5.65 -13.70 -18.03
C ILE A 44 4.71 -12.72 -17.30
N ASN A 45 3.56 -12.40 -17.90
CA ASN A 45 2.56 -11.48 -17.37
C ASN A 45 1.35 -12.17 -16.73
N ILE A 46 1.41 -13.48 -16.47
CA ILE A 46 0.31 -14.27 -15.91
C ILE A 46 -0.20 -13.69 -14.59
N LEU A 47 0.70 -13.22 -13.72
CA LEU A 47 0.32 -12.68 -12.41
C LEU A 47 -0.52 -11.40 -12.53
N SER A 48 -0.13 -10.52 -13.47
CA SER A 48 -0.84 -9.28 -13.76
C SER A 48 -2.19 -9.56 -14.43
N GLN A 49 -2.23 -10.52 -15.37
CA GLN A 49 -3.47 -10.94 -16.02
C GLN A 49 -4.46 -11.55 -15.02
N HIS A 50 -3.99 -12.47 -14.17
CA HIS A 50 -4.83 -13.11 -13.18
C HIS A 50 -5.37 -12.10 -12.16
N THR A 51 -4.50 -11.22 -11.65
CA THR A 51 -4.94 -10.15 -10.73
C THR A 51 -6.00 -9.25 -11.36
N ARG A 52 -5.80 -8.80 -12.60
CA ARG A 52 -6.81 -8.00 -13.31
C ARG A 52 -8.12 -8.76 -13.48
N ASN A 53 -8.05 -10.00 -13.98
CA ASN A 53 -9.24 -10.81 -14.24
C ASN A 53 -10.06 -11.05 -12.97
N PHE A 54 -9.39 -11.18 -11.83
CA PHE A 54 -10.03 -11.30 -10.52
C PHE A 54 -10.72 -9.98 -10.12
N HIS A 55 -9.99 -8.87 -10.12
CA HIS A 55 -10.52 -7.55 -9.75
C HIS A 55 -11.62 -7.06 -10.69
N MET A 56 -11.69 -7.53 -11.94
CA MET A 56 -12.80 -7.22 -12.86
C MET A 56 -14.13 -7.84 -12.45
N LYS A 57 -14.11 -8.93 -11.66
CA LYS A 57 -15.29 -9.75 -11.37
C LYS A 57 -15.70 -9.72 -9.91
N HIS A 58 -14.76 -9.47 -9.01
CA HIS A 58 -14.95 -9.65 -7.59
C HIS A 58 -14.54 -8.41 -6.82
N LYS A 59 -15.34 -8.10 -5.78
CA LYS A 59 -14.92 -7.21 -4.71
C LYS A 59 -13.75 -7.86 -3.97
N VAL A 60 -12.74 -7.08 -3.64
CA VAL A 60 -11.55 -7.50 -2.89
C VAL A 60 -11.54 -6.78 -1.56
N THR A 61 -11.47 -7.54 -0.47
CA THR A 61 -11.47 -7.02 0.89
C THR A 61 -10.28 -7.55 1.67
N TYR A 62 -9.63 -6.67 2.41
CA TYR A 62 -8.50 -6.98 3.28
C TYR A 62 -8.78 -6.49 4.70
N SER A 63 -8.38 -7.30 5.68
CA SER A 63 -8.18 -6.84 7.05
C SER A 63 -6.85 -6.07 7.11
N PHE A 64 -6.88 -4.82 7.56
CA PHE A 64 -5.70 -4.02 7.81
C PHE A 64 -5.37 -4.07 9.30
N CYS A 65 -4.20 -4.61 9.63
CA CYS A 65 -3.79 -4.89 10.99
C CYS A 65 -2.51 -4.15 11.38
N ALA A 66 -2.39 -3.88 12.68
CA ALA A 66 -1.17 -3.40 13.31
C ALA A 66 -0.63 -4.45 14.29
N GLN A 67 0.67 -4.69 14.23
CA GLN A 67 1.40 -5.48 15.22
C GLN A 67 2.19 -4.51 16.09
N MET A 68 1.82 -4.40 17.37
CA MET A 68 2.35 -3.37 18.27
C MET A 68 3.72 -3.76 18.82
N LEU A 69 4.61 -2.77 18.96
CA LEU A 69 5.86 -2.90 19.71
C LEU A 69 5.55 -2.91 21.21
N GLN A 70 6.02 -3.93 21.91
CA GLN A 70 5.90 -4.08 23.36
C GLN A 70 7.25 -4.35 24.03
N ASP A 71 8.19 -4.99 23.32
CA ASP A 71 9.52 -5.34 23.85
C ASP A 71 10.60 -5.15 22.77
N LEU A 72 11.57 -4.26 22.99
CA LEU A 72 12.60 -3.94 21.99
C LEU A 72 13.65 -5.04 21.82
N ASP A 73 13.85 -5.91 22.81
CA ASP A 73 14.82 -6.99 22.73
C ASP A 73 14.30 -8.12 21.83
N GLU A 74 12.99 -8.37 21.88
CA GLU A 74 12.33 -9.38 21.04
C GLU A 74 11.80 -8.81 19.71
N GLN A 75 11.53 -7.51 19.66
CA GLN A 75 10.97 -6.82 18.50
C GLN A 75 11.89 -5.69 18.02
N PRO A 76 13.13 -5.99 17.60
CA PRO A 76 14.08 -4.97 17.19
C PRO A 76 13.55 -4.17 15.99
N VAL A 77 13.68 -2.85 16.07
CA VAL A 77 13.19 -1.93 15.04
C VAL A 77 14.21 -1.73 13.91
N ASP A 78 15.51 -1.79 14.23
CA ASP A 78 16.57 -1.62 13.23
C ASP A 78 16.88 -2.89 12.42
N ASP A 79 16.51 -4.07 12.93
CA ASP A 79 16.67 -5.35 12.24
C ASP A 79 15.32 -5.85 11.67
N ILE A 80 15.14 -5.67 10.37
CA ILE A 80 13.93 -6.09 9.65
C ILE A 80 13.94 -7.59 9.27
N GLY A 81 15.06 -8.28 9.47
CA GLY A 81 15.19 -9.73 9.27
C GLY A 81 14.58 -10.53 10.42
N VAL A 82 14.46 -9.92 11.61
CA VAL A 82 13.80 -10.51 12.76
C VAL A 82 12.28 -10.37 12.64
N GLU A 83 11.62 -11.52 12.59
CA GLU A 83 10.17 -11.62 12.67
C GLU A 83 9.71 -11.40 14.12
N TRP A 84 8.68 -10.57 14.29
CA TRP A 84 8.02 -10.40 15.58
C TRP A 84 7.02 -11.53 15.76
N ASP A 85 7.16 -12.37 16.80
CA ASP A 85 6.34 -13.57 16.99
C ASP A 85 4.83 -13.23 17.01
N PRO A 86 4.04 -13.66 16.01
CA PRO A 86 2.61 -13.37 15.96
C PRO A 86 1.78 -14.01 17.08
N LYS A 87 2.31 -15.03 17.78
CA LYS A 87 1.61 -15.65 18.93
C LYS A 87 1.72 -14.80 20.18
N LYS A 88 2.86 -14.13 20.36
CA LYS A 88 3.12 -13.24 21.50
C LYS A 88 2.68 -11.81 21.23
N TYR A 89 2.90 -11.35 20.00
CA TYR A 89 2.57 -10.01 19.52
C TYR A 89 1.65 -10.14 18.32
N PRO A 90 0.33 -10.35 18.51
CA PRO A 90 -0.59 -10.58 17.40
C PRO A 90 -0.75 -9.35 16.51
N PHE A 91 -1.16 -9.60 15.26
CA PHE A 91 -1.66 -8.57 14.36
C PHE A 91 -3.12 -8.26 14.73
N GLU A 92 -3.35 -7.08 15.29
CA GLU A 92 -4.68 -6.60 15.66
C GLU A 92 -5.32 -5.86 14.49
N GLN A 93 -6.53 -6.24 14.10
CA GLN A 93 -7.26 -5.57 13.02
C GLN A 93 -7.69 -4.17 13.47
N ILE A 94 -7.33 -3.16 12.69
CA ILE A 94 -7.65 -1.76 12.98
C ILE A 94 -8.51 -1.10 11.90
N ALA A 95 -8.57 -1.68 10.69
CA ALA A 95 -9.46 -1.23 9.62
C ALA A 95 -9.75 -2.35 8.62
N THR A 96 -10.63 -2.05 7.67
CA THR A 96 -10.91 -2.88 6.50
C THR A 96 -10.60 -2.07 5.25
N ILE A 97 -9.91 -2.67 4.28
CA ILE A 97 -9.64 -2.07 2.97
C ILE A 97 -10.50 -2.79 1.95
N GLU A 98 -11.22 -2.04 1.14
CA GLU A 98 -12.13 -2.59 0.12
C GLU A 98 -11.84 -2.00 -1.25
N PHE A 99 -11.86 -2.86 -2.25
CA PHE A 99 -11.77 -2.52 -3.66
C PHE A 99 -12.96 -3.12 -4.38
N GLU A 100 -13.84 -2.26 -4.91
CA GLU A 100 -14.94 -2.69 -5.77
C GLU A 100 -14.41 -3.24 -7.11
N PRO A 101 -15.21 -4.05 -7.83
CA PRO A 101 -14.83 -4.56 -9.14
C PRO A 101 -14.40 -3.43 -10.08
N GLN A 102 -13.20 -3.54 -10.65
CA GLN A 102 -12.59 -2.49 -11.46
C GLN A 102 -11.55 -3.02 -12.45
N ASP A 103 -11.34 -2.27 -13.53
CA ASP A 103 -10.26 -2.54 -14.49
C ASP A 103 -8.99 -1.77 -14.11
N SER A 104 -7.90 -2.49 -13.88
CA SER A 104 -6.59 -1.89 -13.63
C SER A 104 -5.81 -1.57 -14.91
N TRP A 105 -6.30 -1.97 -16.09
CA TRP A 105 -5.59 -1.82 -17.37
C TRP A 105 -6.13 -0.71 -18.27
N LEU A 106 -6.71 0.34 -17.67
CA LEU A 106 -7.04 1.57 -18.39
C LEU A 106 -5.73 2.23 -18.87
N PRO A 107 -5.52 2.40 -20.19
CA PRO A 107 -4.24 2.86 -20.74
C PRO A 107 -3.77 4.19 -20.15
N GLU A 108 -4.65 5.17 -20.06
CA GLU A 108 -4.38 6.50 -19.53
C GLU A 108 -4.03 6.49 -18.04
N PHE A 109 -4.70 5.64 -17.24
CA PHE A 109 -4.36 5.47 -15.82
C PHE A 109 -2.99 4.81 -15.66
N ARG A 110 -2.69 3.78 -16.45
CA ARG A 110 -1.42 3.06 -16.38
C ARG A 110 -0.23 3.96 -16.74
N VAL A 111 -0.32 4.68 -17.85
CA VAL A 111 0.75 5.61 -18.25
C VAL A 111 0.96 6.66 -17.16
N TRP A 112 -0.11 7.24 -16.63
CA TRP A 112 -0.02 8.22 -15.54
C TRP A 112 0.59 7.63 -14.26
N TRP A 113 0.14 6.44 -13.83
CA TRP A 113 0.63 5.77 -12.64
C TRP A 113 2.10 5.37 -12.77
N ASP A 114 2.44 4.68 -13.85
CA ASP A 114 3.78 4.11 -14.09
C ASP A 114 4.84 5.20 -14.30
N ASP A 115 4.48 6.32 -14.95
CA ASP A 115 5.43 7.37 -15.28
C ASP A 115 5.53 8.48 -14.23
N ARG A 116 4.43 8.82 -13.57
CA ARG A 116 4.35 10.06 -12.78
C ARG A 116 4.14 9.86 -11.29
N ILE A 117 3.44 8.79 -10.91
CA ILE A 117 3.15 8.53 -9.50
C ILE A 117 4.37 7.94 -8.80
N THR A 118 4.54 8.32 -7.54
CA THR A 118 5.64 7.86 -6.69
C THR A 118 5.09 7.33 -5.38
N VAL A 119 5.52 6.14 -5.01
CA VAL A 119 5.21 5.57 -3.69
C VAL A 119 6.47 5.62 -2.85
N ASN A 120 6.41 6.36 -1.74
CA ASN A 120 7.52 6.49 -0.80
C ASN A 120 6.98 6.44 0.62
N SER A 121 7.56 5.58 1.47
CA SER A 121 7.12 5.43 2.86
C SER A 121 7.31 6.69 3.71
N TRP A 122 8.09 7.67 3.22
CA TRP A 122 8.28 8.97 3.87
C TRP A 122 7.27 10.04 3.41
N HIS A 123 6.37 9.73 2.48
CA HIS A 123 5.23 10.59 2.14
C HIS A 123 4.10 10.33 3.15
N GLY A 124 4.17 11.00 4.29
CA GLY A 124 3.20 10.84 5.36
C GLY A 124 3.31 11.95 6.40
N LEU A 125 2.46 11.89 7.42
CA LEU A 125 2.50 12.83 8.53
C LEU A 125 3.80 12.67 9.31
N LYS A 126 4.35 13.77 9.84
CA LYS A 126 5.56 13.74 10.69
C LYS A 126 5.38 12.83 11.91
N VAL A 127 4.17 12.72 12.42
CA VAL A 127 3.80 11.83 13.54
C VAL A 127 3.73 10.35 13.16
N HIS A 128 3.71 10.03 11.86
CA HIS A 128 3.70 8.68 11.26
C HIS A 128 5.10 8.34 10.73
N GLN A 129 6.10 8.38 11.61
CA GLN A 129 7.50 8.37 11.20
C GLN A 129 7.98 6.93 10.90
N PRO A 130 8.50 6.64 9.70
CA PRO A 130 9.18 5.37 9.43
C PRO A 130 10.44 5.21 10.30
N LEU A 131 10.60 4.07 10.95
CA LEU A 131 11.72 3.79 11.86
C LEU A 131 12.69 2.74 11.29
N GLY A 132 13.89 2.71 11.86
CA GLY A 132 14.94 1.76 11.51
C GLY A 132 15.86 2.24 10.37
N SER A 133 17.07 1.66 10.32
CA SER A 133 18.12 1.96 9.35
C SER A 133 17.64 1.79 7.91
N THR A 134 16.89 0.73 7.63
CA THR A 134 16.33 0.45 6.29
C THR A 134 15.38 1.56 5.84
N ASN A 135 14.51 2.06 6.71
CA ASN A 135 13.65 3.19 6.34
C ASN A 135 14.44 4.48 6.15
N ARG A 136 15.43 4.77 7.02
CA ARG A 136 16.33 5.94 6.82
C ARG A 136 17.02 5.90 5.46
N LEU A 137 17.46 4.72 5.03
CA LEU A 137 18.03 4.50 3.70
C LEU A 137 16.99 4.74 2.58
N ARG A 138 15.78 4.18 2.71
CA ARG A 138 14.69 4.35 1.73
C ARG A 138 14.35 5.83 1.49
N ARG A 139 14.48 6.69 2.50
CA ARG A 139 14.27 8.14 2.36
C ARG A 139 15.11 8.75 1.25
N VAL A 140 16.37 8.34 1.15
CA VAL A 140 17.33 8.85 0.17
C VAL A 140 17.20 8.08 -1.14
N VAL A 141 17.23 6.75 -1.08
CA VAL A 141 17.27 5.90 -2.29
C VAL A 141 16.01 6.07 -3.13
N TYR A 142 14.83 6.14 -2.52
CA TYR A 142 13.59 6.30 -3.29
C TYR A 142 13.48 7.70 -3.91
N ALA A 143 14.00 8.73 -3.25
CA ALA A 143 14.06 10.08 -3.81
C ALA A 143 14.98 10.14 -5.04
N GLU A 144 16.16 9.53 -4.98
CA GLU A 144 17.09 9.48 -6.13
C GLU A 144 16.57 8.60 -7.26
N SER A 145 15.98 7.44 -6.94
CA SER A 145 15.33 6.56 -7.92
C SER A 145 14.20 7.30 -8.66
N ARG A 146 13.38 8.07 -7.94
CA ARG A 146 12.33 8.91 -8.55
C ARG A 146 12.92 9.92 -9.54
N LYS A 147 13.95 10.68 -9.15
CA LYS A 147 14.60 11.67 -10.04
C LYS A 147 15.13 11.01 -11.31
N LEU A 148 15.75 9.83 -11.19
CA LEU A 148 16.22 9.07 -12.34
C LEU A 148 15.07 8.65 -13.26
N ARG A 149 14.02 8.01 -12.71
CA ARG A 149 12.86 7.54 -13.49
C ARG A 149 12.17 8.68 -14.22
N LEU A 150 11.90 9.80 -13.55
CA LEU A 150 11.29 10.97 -14.17
C LEU A 150 12.12 11.50 -15.34
N ARG A 151 13.43 11.65 -15.13
CA ARG A 151 14.35 12.11 -16.19
C ARG A 151 14.35 11.18 -17.40
N VAL A 152 14.39 9.86 -17.18
CA VAL A 152 14.38 8.86 -18.27
C VAL A 152 13.03 8.85 -18.99
N ASN A 153 11.93 9.04 -18.27
CA ASN A 153 10.58 9.08 -18.85
C ASN A 153 10.22 10.47 -19.40
N GLY A 154 11.15 11.44 -19.42
CA GLY A 154 10.94 12.76 -20.01
C GLY A 154 10.15 13.76 -19.15
N TYR A 155 9.97 13.48 -17.86
CA TYR A 155 9.28 14.35 -16.92
C TYR A 155 10.25 15.19 -16.08
N LYS A 156 9.92 16.47 -15.90
CA LYS A 156 10.65 17.36 -15.01
C LYS A 156 10.36 17.08 -13.54
N ASP A 157 9.11 16.69 -13.23
CA ASP A 157 8.70 16.41 -11.86
C ASP A 157 7.58 15.37 -11.76
N TYR A 158 7.48 14.72 -10.59
CA TYR A 158 6.39 13.82 -10.21
C TYR A 158 5.09 14.57 -9.92
N VAL A 159 4.02 13.80 -9.75
CA VAL A 159 2.74 14.31 -9.22
C VAL A 159 2.48 13.67 -7.87
N GLU A 160 2.02 14.47 -6.93
CA GLU A 160 1.35 14.02 -5.71
C GLU A 160 -0.11 14.47 -5.82
N PRO A 161 -1.04 13.57 -6.21
CA PRO A 161 -2.41 13.96 -6.46
C PRO A 161 -3.07 14.53 -5.21
N ALA A 162 -3.62 15.74 -5.27
CA ALA A 162 -4.29 16.36 -4.12
C ALA A 162 -5.78 15.96 -4.03
N SER A 163 -6.34 15.41 -5.12
CA SER A 163 -7.72 14.94 -5.15
C SER A 163 -7.98 13.89 -6.23
N LEU A 164 -9.13 13.21 -6.14
CA LEU A 164 -9.59 12.26 -7.16
C LEU A 164 -9.75 12.87 -8.56
N LYS A 165 -9.91 14.19 -8.67
CA LYS A 165 -10.05 14.89 -9.96
C LYS A 165 -8.77 14.88 -10.80
N GLU A 166 -7.62 14.63 -10.16
CA GLU A 166 -6.32 14.56 -10.83
C GLU A 166 -5.99 13.16 -11.37
N VAL A 167 -6.82 12.17 -11.03
CA VAL A 167 -6.72 10.83 -11.60
C VAL A 167 -7.35 10.85 -13.00
N PRO A 168 -6.65 10.41 -14.06
CA PRO A 168 -7.09 10.59 -15.45
C PRO A 168 -8.27 9.69 -15.85
N VAL A 169 -8.81 8.90 -14.93
CA VAL A 169 -9.94 8.00 -15.17
C VAL A 169 -11.06 8.29 -14.17
N PRO A 170 -12.33 8.16 -14.57
CA PRO A 170 -13.46 8.31 -13.66
C PRO A 170 -13.46 7.16 -12.65
N ILE A 171 -12.85 7.38 -11.48
CA ILE A 171 -12.97 6.49 -10.34
C ILE A 171 -14.19 6.94 -9.53
N PRO A 172 -15.21 6.09 -9.32
CA PRO A 172 -16.28 6.42 -8.38
C PRO A 172 -15.64 6.66 -7.01
N ALA A 173 -15.87 7.84 -6.43
CA ALA A 173 -15.32 8.16 -5.12
C ALA A 173 -15.87 7.15 -4.10
N PRO A 174 -15.01 6.48 -3.30
CA PRO A 174 -15.51 5.63 -2.23
C PRO A 174 -16.28 6.50 -1.25
N GLN A 175 -17.56 6.17 -1.04
CA GLN A 175 -18.40 6.83 -0.06
C GLN A 175 -18.16 6.16 1.29
N PHE A 176 -17.47 6.84 2.19
CA PHE A 176 -17.29 6.38 3.56
C PHE A 176 -18.24 7.15 4.48
N ASP A 177 -19.06 6.43 5.23
CA ASP A 177 -19.74 6.99 6.39
C ASP A 177 -18.77 6.90 7.57
N LEU A 178 -18.09 8.02 7.88
CA LEU A 178 -17.14 8.10 9.00
C LEU A 178 -17.81 8.83 10.17
N PRO A 179 -18.53 8.12 11.07
CA PRO A 179 -19.32 8.75 12.14
C PRO A 179 -18.48 9.55 13.15
N HIS A 180 -17.16 9.34 13.19
CA HIS A 180 -16.25 9.99 14.15
C HIS A 180 -15.05 10.71 13.51
N GLN A 181 -15.02 10.80 12.18
CA GLN A 181 -14.06 11.63 11.45
C GLN A 181 -14.86 12.41 10.41
N PRO A 182 -15.21 13.70 10.64
CA PRO A 182 -15.64 14.53 9.54
C PRO A 182 -14.47 14.50 8.53
N ALA A 183 -14.75 14.06 7.30
CA ALA A 183 -13.76 14.03 6.24
C ALA A 183 -12.96 15.32 6.30
N VAL A 184 -11.65 15.23 6.58
CA VAL A 184 -10.79 16.41 6.63
C VAL A 184 -10.98 17.06 5.27
N PRO A 185 -11.56 18.28 5.18
CA PRO A 185 -11.70 18.95 3.91
C PRO A 185 -10.29 19.04 3.34
N SER A 186 -10.10 18.49 2.15
CA SER A 186 -8.87 18.65 1.40
C SER A 186 -8.51 20.13 1.47
N VAL A 187 -7.39 20.44 2.12
CA VAL A 187 -6.91 21.82 2.26
C VAL A 187 -6.89 22.40 0.85
N ALA A 188 -7.71 23.43 0.62
CA ALA A 188 -7.73 24.12 -0.65
C ALA A 188 -6.30 24.59 -0.93
N VAL A 189 -5.66 23.98 -1.92
CA VAL A 189 -4.36 24.44 -2.41
C VAL A 189 -4.64 25.80 -3.02
N ALA A 190 -4.15 26.85 -2.36
CA ALA A 190 -4.26 28.21 -2.84
C ALA A 190 -3.64 28.31 -4.24
N SER A 191 -4.34 29.06 -5.11
CA SER A 191 -4.09 29.24 -6.54
C SER A 191 -2.72 29.84 -6.85
#